data_AF-X1GEP4-F1
#
_entry.id   AF-X1GEP4-F1
#
_cell.length_a   1.000
_cell.length_b   1.000
_cell.length_c   1.000
_cell.angle_alpha   90.00
_cell.angle_beta   90.00
_cell.angle_gamma   90.00
#
_symmetry.space_group_name_H-M   'P 1'
#
loop_
_entity.id
_entity.type
_entity.pdbx_description
1 polymer ?
#
loop_
_entity_poly.entity_id
_entity_poly.type
_entity_poly.pdbx_seq_one_letter_code
_entity_poly.pdbx_strand_id
1 'polypeptide(L)'
;FISGDNAWDNCVTAISKTKPLKSSIRKQVIFARSKLCEHAREEKVVRPDITNNPWYQKLLKRVNDGDAFYKLIKNRKYDLRVNYVYPIQAQHTTVTAKMKIEVSGNISPLGDQELLINSRASRVAFPFIISEPVEERVATLSFTFLPDTVTANMVAPKRSMSFQIGHSKRYWLGLMASIILFVLGGIFIGTYSAEKGLLNIFDAAKSDWPKIVAAVVQAMAVYWLFR
;
A
#
# COMPACT_ATOMS: atom_id res chain seq x y z
N PHE A 1 1.23 -0.59 -29.67
CA PHE A 1 1.90 0.00 -28.50
C PHE A 1 2.24 -1.10 -27.51
N ILE A 2 3.53 -1.35 -27.23
CA ILE A 2 3.96 -2.27 -26.18
C ILE A 2 3.92 -1.48 -24.86
N SER A 3 3.24 -1.99 -23.83
CA SER A 3 3.11 -1.33 -22.53
C SER A 3 3.53 -2.25 -21.39
N GLY A 4 3.85 -1.67 -20.23
CA GLY A 4 4.11 -2.44 -19.02
C GLY A 4 5.54 -3.02 -18.96
N ASP A 5 5.65 -4.34 -18.82
CA ASP A 5 6.93 -5.01 -18.56
C ASP A 5 7.73 -5.27 -19.84
N ASN A 6 7.07 -5.71 -20.90
CA ASN A 6 7.70 -5.91 -22.22
C ASN A 6 8.35 -4.63 -22.76
N ALA A 7 7.74 -3.46 -22.51
CA ALA A 7 8.32 -2.18 -22.92
C ALA A 7 9.58 -1.83 -22.10
N TRP A 8 9.58 -2.16 -20.82
CA TRP A 8 10.73 -1.98 -19.94
C TRP A 8 11.87 -2.92 -20.33
N ASP A 9 11.59 -4.21 -20.53
CA ASP A 9 12.58 -5.20 -20.95
C ASP A 9 13.24 -4.83 -22.29
N ASN A 10 12.42 -4.41 -23.27
CA ASN A 10 12.91 -3.96 -24.57
C ASN A 10 13.78 -2.69 -24.44
N CYS A 11 13.38 -1.74 -23.59
CA CYS A 11 14.14 -0.51 -23.37
C CYS A 11 15.49 -0.80 -22.68
N VAL A 12 15.48 -1.60 -21.61
CA VAL A 12 16.71 -2.02 -20.91
C VAL A 12 17.65 -2.77 -21.86
N THR A 13 17.09 -3.65 -22.70
CA THR A 13 17.85 -4.40 -23.72
C THR A 13 18.41 -3.49 -24.82
N ALA A 14 17.70 -2.45 -25.22
CA ALA A 14 18.19 -1.47 -26.17
C ALA A 14 19.32 -0.62 -25.57
N ILE A 15 19.14 -0.15 -24.34
CA ILE A 15 20.13 0.67 -23.62
C ILE A 15 21.42 -0.13 -23.35
N SER A 16 21.32 -1.40 -22.96
CA SER A 16 22.49 -2.25 -22.70
C SER A 16 23.40 -2.42 -23.92
N LYS A 17 22.85 -2.37 -25.13
CA LYS A 17 23.59 -2.50 -26.39
C LYS A 17 24.32 -1.22 -26.82
N THR A 18 24.12 -0.09 -26.14
CA THR A 18 24.77 1.17 -26.47
C THR A 18 26.27 1.13 -26.17
N LYS A 19 27.09 1.79 -27.02
CA LYS A 19 28.56 1.86 -26.88
C LYS A 19 29.08 2.14 -25.46
N PRO A 20 28.54 3.10 -24.67
CA PRO A 20 29.08 3.41 -23.35
C PRO A 20 28.89 2.29 -22.30
N LEU A 21 27.88 1.43 -22.46
CA LEU A 21 27.60 0.31 -21.56
C LEU A 21 28.18 -1.01 -22.07
N LYS A 22 28.42 -1.13 -23.38
CA LYS A 22 29.00 -2.30 -24.02
C LYS A 22 30.51 -2.49 -23.74
N SER A 23 31.25 -1.42 -23.44
CA SER A 23 32.73 -1.44 -23.47
C SER A 23 33.44 -1.22 -22.14
N SER A 24 32.74 -0.91 -21.04
CA SER A 24 33.39 -0.56 -19.77
C SER A 24 32.87 -1.40 -18.60
N ILE A 25 33.71 -2.33 -18.14
CA ILE A 25 33.50 -3.11 -16.91
C ILE A 25 33.38 -2.19 -15.68
N ARG A 26 34.04 -1.02 -15.69
CA ARG A 26 33.97 -0.02 -14.63
C ARG A 26 32.66 0.79 -14.61
N LYS A 27 31.80 0.64 -15.61
CA LYS A 27 30.51 1.33 -15.73
C LYS A 27 29.36 0.33 -15.85
N GLN A 28 29.43 -0.74 -15.05
CA GLN A 28 28.27 -1.61 -14.92
C GLN A 28 27.11 -0.80 -14.38
N VAL A 29 25.96 -0.89 -15.05
CA VAL A 29 24.73 -0.21 -14.62
C VAL A 29 23.66 -1.26 -14.35
N ILE A 30 23.07 -1.21 -13.17
CA ILE A 30 21.93 -2.06 -12.81
C ILE A 30 20.67 -1.24 -13.04
N PHE A 31 19.75 -1.77 -13.87
CA PHE A 31 18.45 -1.15 -14.07
C PHE A 31 17.45 -1.81 -13.14
N ALA A 32 16.89 -1.04 -12.21
CA ALA A 32 15.91 -1.53 -11.26
C ALA A 32 14.56 -0.84 -11.45
N ARG A 33 13.50 -1.60 -11.23
CA ARG A 33 12.12 -1.13 -11.24
C ARG A 33 11.39 -1.70 -10.04
N SER A 34 10.74 -0.84 -9.29
CA SER A 34 9.91 -1.23 -8.16
C SER A 34 8.45 -1.42 -8.59
N LYS A 35 7.80 -2.38 -7.94
CA LYS A 35 6.38 -2.68 -8.05
C LYS A 35 5.84 -3.02 -6.67
N LEU A 36 4.65 -2.53 -6.36
CA LEU A 36 3.96 -2.85 -5.13
C LEU A 36 2.90 -3.91 -5.36
N CYS A 37 2.89 -4.97 -4.55
CA CYS A 37 1.95 -6.08 -4.66
C CYS A 37 1.25 -6.36 -3.32
N GLU A 38 0.01 -6.86 -3.36
CA GLU A 38 -0.63 -7.48 -2.18
C GLU A 38 0.01 -8.85 -1.92
N HIS A 39 0.40 -9.16 -0.68
CA HIS A 39 1.11 -10.41 -0.34
C HIS A 39 0.23 -11.67 -0.47
N ALA A 40 -1.08 -11.53 -0.19
CA ALA A 40 -2.00 -12.67 -0.05
C ALA A 40 -2.61 -13.20 -1.37
N ARG A 41 -2.32 -12.57 -2.51
CA ARG A 41 -2.80 -13.01 -3.83
C ARG A 41 -1.65 -12.91 -4.81
N GLU A 42 -1.33 -14.00 -5.49
CA GLU A 42 -0.36 -14.03 -6.56
C GLU A 42 -0.54 -12.80 -7.48
N GLU A 43 0.42 -11.87 -7.35
CA GLU A 43 0.68 -10.80 -8.31
C GLU A 43 -0.36 -9.68 -8.46
N LYS A 44 -1.25 -9.46 -7.48
CA LYS A 44 -2.11 -8.26 -7.56
C LYS A 44 -1.29 -7.00 -7.34
N VAL A 45 -0.91 -6.36 -8.45
CA VAL A 45 -0.19 -5.08 -8.46
C VAL A 45 -1.09 -3.98 -7.92
N VAL A 46 -0.62 -3.29 -6.88
CA VAL A 46 -1.24 -2.08 -6.36
C VAL A 46 -0.87 -0.95 -7.31
N ARG A 47 -1.84 -0.45 -8.06
CA ARG A 47 -1.62 0.67 -8.98
C ARG A 47 -1.57 1.97 -8.19
N PRO A 48 -0.64 2.88 -8.54
CA PRO A 48 -0.70 4.22 -7.98
C PRO A 48 -1.99 4.88 -8.44
N ASP A 49 -2.58 5.65 -7.55
CA ASP A 49 -3.70 6.50 -7.87
C ASP A 49 -3.14 7.90 -8.19
N ILE A 50 -3.59 8.48 -9.29
CA ILE A 50 -3.17 9.80 -9.77
C ILE A 50 -4.39 10.71 -9.59
N THR A 51 -4.95 10.80 -8.39
CA THR A 51 -6.07 11.74 -8.18
C THR A 51 -5.57 13.17 -8.08
N ASN A 52 -6.17 14.05 -8.87
CA ASN A 52 -6.27 15.49 -8.66
C ASN A 52 -7.18 15.82 -7.44
N ASN A 53 -7.07 15.09 -6.32
CA ASN A 53 -7.93 15.34 -5.16
C ASN A 53 -7.44 16.61 -4.44
N PRO A 54 -8.23 17.71 -4.40
CA PRO A 54 -7.79 18.99 -3.86
C PRO A 54 -7.46 18.94 -2.36
N TRP A 55 -8.14 18.07 -1.62
CA TRP A 55 -7.90 17.88 -0.18
C TRP A 55 -6.50 17.27 0.06
N TYR A 56 -6.05 16.38 -0.83
CA TYR A 56 -4.73 15.76 -0.76
C TYR A 56 -3.61 16.65 -1.29
N GLN A 57 -3.84 17.48 -2.32
CA GLN A 57 -2.84 18.47 -2.75
C GLN A 57 -2.43 19.42 -1.60
N LYS A 58 -3.35 19.69 -0.66
CA LYS A 58 -3.10 20.52 0.53
C LYS A 58 -2.23 19.82 1.58
N LEU A 59 -2.38 18.50 1.76
CA LEU A 59 -1.53 17.65 2.62
C LEU A 59 -0.18 17.33 1.95
N LEU A 60 -0.19 17.13 0.64
CA LEU A 60 0.98 16.89 -0.21
C LEU A 60 1.79 18.17 -0.47
N LYS A 61 1.42 19.35 0.02
CA LYS A 61 2.36 20.49 0.05
C LYS A 61 3.68 20.18 0.80
N ARG A 62 3.76 19.05 1.51
CA ARG A 62 5.00 18.49 2.10
C ARG A 62 5.70 17.40 1.25
N VAL A 63 5.08 16.94 0.16
CA VAL A 63 5.57 15.86 -0.71
C VAL A 63 5.51 16.36 -2.15
N ASN A 64 6.68 16.63 -2.74
CA ASN A 64 6.87 17.29 -4.03
C ASN A 64 5.78 17.05 -5.09
N ASP A 65 5.40 18.14 -5.79
CA ASP A 65 4.44 18.13 -6.89
C ASP A 65 4.74 17.00 -7.89
N GLY A 66 3.78 16.08 -8.07
CA GLY A 66 3.86 15.00 -9.07
C GLY A 66 4.25 13.62 -8.54
N ASP A 67 4.26 13.40 -7.22
CA ASP A 67 4.41 12.05 -6.65
C ASP A 67 3.10 11.27 -6.67
N ALA A 68 3.14 10.09 -7.29
CA ALA A 68 2.01 9.18 -7.36
C ALA A 68 1.86 8.46 -6.02
N PHE A 69 0.62 8.32 -5.51
CA PHE A 69 0.36 7.77 -4.19
C PHE A 69 -0.32 6.41 -4.29
N TYR A 70 -0.13 5.55 -3.28
CA TYR A 70 -0.68 4.20 -3.25
C TYR A 70 -1.68 4.04 -2.10
N LYS A 71 -2.88 3.56 -2.40
CA LYS A 71 -3.90 3.28 -1.36
C LYS A 71 -3.66 1.89 -0.76
N LEU A 72 -3.26 1.87 0.51
CA LEU A 72 -3.05 0.66 1.28
C LEU A 72 -4.15 0.50 2.34
N ILE A 73 -4.38 -0.73 2.75
CA ILE A 73 -5.38 -1.09 3.74
C ILE A 73 -4.66 -1.53 5.01
N LYS A 74 -5.08 -0.98 6.15
CA LYS A 74 -4.58 -1.36 7.47
C LYS A 74 -4.63 -2.87 7.70
N ASN A 75 -3.63 -3.41 8.42
CA ASN A 75 -3.49 -4.82 8.75
C ASN A 75 -3.42 -5.75 7.53
N ARG A 76 -3.08 -5.22 6.34
CA ARG A 76 -2.71 -6.04 5.17
C ARG A 76 -1.21 -6.06 4.98
N LYS A 77 -0.73 -7.23 4.57
CA LYS A 77 0.64 -7.47 4.15
C LYS A 77 0.82 -7.09 2.68
N TYR A 78 1.89 -6.38 2.39
CA TYR A 78 2.29 -5.93 1.07
C TYR A 78 3.74 -6.32 0.80
N ASP A 79 4.05 -6.55 -0.47
CA ASP A 79 5.42 -6.77 -0.93
C ASP A 79 5.83 -5.64 -1.86
N LEU A 80 6.90 -4.93 -1.50
CA LEU A 80 7.62 -4.10 -2.46
C LEU A 80 8.60 -5.00 -3.22
N ARG A 81 8.28 -5.29 -4.47
CA ARG A 81 9.13 -6.10 -5.36
C ARG A 81 10.01 -5.18 -6.20
N VAL A 82 11.31 -5.42 -6.16
CA VAL A 82 12.28 -4.76 -7.03
C VAL A 82 12.74 -5.77 -8.05
N ASN A 83 12.33 -5.56 -9.30
CA ASN A 83 12.83 -6.30 -10.43
C ASN A 83 14.04 -5.57 -10.99
N TYR A 84 15.07 -6.30 -11.37
CA TYR A 84 16.29 -5.71 -11.85
C TYR A 84 16.95 -6.56 -12.94
N VAL A 85 17.67 -5.88 -13.83
CA VAL A 85 18.39 -6.50 -14.94
C VAL A 85 19.85 -6.09 -14.88
N TYR A 86 20.73 -7.07 -15.08
CA TYR A 86 22.16 -6.91 -15.28
C TYR A 86 22.48 -7.00 -16.78
N PRO A 87 22.77 -5.88 -17.45
CA PRO A 87 23.17 -5.86 -18.86
C PRO A 87 24.32 -6.80 -19.22
N ILE A 88 25.27 -7.00 -18.30
CA ILE A 88 26.48 -7.81 -18.49
C ILE A 88 26.53 -8.93 -17.43
N GLN A 89 25.43 -9.66 -17.27
CA GLN A 89 25.30 -10.74 -16.28
C GLN A 89 26.28 -11.90 -16.54
N ALA A 90 26.57 -12.19 -17.82
CA ALA A 90 27.36 -13.36 -18.25
C ALA A 90 28.84 -13.32 -17.84
N GLN A 91 29.39 -12.15 -17.48
CA GLN A 91 30.83 -12.00 -17.20
C GLN A 91 31.15 -11.86 -15.71
N HIS A 92 30.16 -11.54 -14.84
CA HIS A 92 30.42 -11.27 -13.42
C HIS A 92 29.29 -11.77 -12.50
N THR A 93 29.48 -12.96 -11.94
CA THR A 93 28.57 -13.59 -10.97
C THR A 93 28.73 -13.08 -9.53
N THR A 94 29.68 -12.17 -9.29
CA THR A 94 30.08 -11.65 -7.96
C THR A 94 29.65 -10.21 -7.71
N VAL A 95 29.02 -9.54 -8.67
CA VAL A 95 28.61 -8.14 -8.52
C VAL A 95 27.35 -8.06 -7.69
N THR A 96 27.46 -7.36 -6.56
CA THR A 96 26.35 -7.08 -5.65
C THR A 96 26.08 -5.58 -5.59
N ALA A 97 24.82 -5.21 -5.46
CA ALA A 97 24.39 -3.86 -5.08
C ALA A 97 23.51 -3.96 -3.83
N LYS A 98 23.56 -2.93 -2.99
CA LYS A 98 22.77 -2.86 -1.76
C LYS A 98 21.81 -1.69 -1.84
N MET A 99 20.55 -1.96 -1.54
CA MET A 99 19.51 -0.93 -1.40
C MET A 99 18.97 -0.98 0.02
N LYS A 100 19.06 0.13 0.73
CA LYS A 100 18.44 0.30 2.04
C LYS A 100 17.06 0.93 1.87
N ILE A 101 16.07 0.35 2.53
CA ILE A 101 14.70 0.83 2.57
C ILE A 101 14.49 1.48 3.94
N GLU A 102 14.30 2.79 3.93
CA GLU A 102 13.92 3.55 5.11
C GLU A 102 12.40 3.64 5.16
N VAL A 103 11.81 3.13 6.24
CA VAL A 103 10.38 3.17 6.48
C VAL A 103 10.06 4.37 7.39
N SER A 104 9.00 5.12 7.07
CA SER A 104 8.48 6.16 7.96
C SER A 104 7.00 5.99 8.23
N GLY A 105 6.57 6.47 9.41
CA GLY A 105 5.18 6.41 9.85
C GLY A 105 4.71 4.99 10.16
N ASN A 106 3.52 4.64 9.69
CA ASN A 106 2.76 3.45 10.09
C ASN A 106 3.12 2.15 9.32
N ILE A 107 4.37 2.03 8.85
CA ILE A 107 4.85 0.85 8.13
C ILE A 107 5.73 0.01 9.05
N SER A 108 5.31 -1.22 9.31
CA SER A 108 6.15 -2.23 9.96
C SER A 108 6.82 -3.15 8.93
N PRO A 109 8.16 -3.15 8.84
CA PRO A 109 8.89 -4.12 8.02
C PRO A 109 8.69 -5.54 8.58
N LEU A 110 8.61 -6.54 7.71
CA LEU A 110 8.53 -7.96 8.10
C LEU A 110 9.84 -8.72 7.86
N GLY A 111 10.90 -8.01 7.47
CA GLY A 111 12.23 -8.56 7.23
C GLY A 111 13.27 -7.45 7.20
N ASP A 112 14.47 -7.79 6.74
CA ASP A 112 15.57 -6.85 6.69
C ASP A 112 15.26 -5.65 5.78
N GLN A 113 15.60 -4.46 6.27
CA GLN A 113 15.48 -3.21 5.52
C GLN A 113 16.59 -3.04 4.48
N GLU A 114 17.60 -3.91 4.50
CA GLU A 114 18.65 -3.95 3.50
C GLU A 114 18.36 -5.05 2.49
N LEU A 115 18.17 -4.65 1.23
CA LEU A 115 17.98 -5.55 0.12
C LEU A 115 19.29 -5.73 -0.63
N LEU A 116 19.77 -6.98 -0.66
CA LEU A 116 20.88 -7.39 -1.50
C LEU A 116 20.36 -7.69 -2.91
N ILE A 117 20.84 -6.91 -3.88
CA ILE A 117 20.65 -7.14 -5.30
C ILE A 117 21.88 -7.90 -5.79
N ASN A 118 21.69 -9.14 -6.23
CA ASN A 118 22.77 -9.99 -6.71
C ASN A 118 22.57 -10.32 -8.18
N SER A 119 23.64 -10.64 -8.91
CA SER A 119 23.53 -11.01 -10.33
C SER A 119 22.95 -12.40 -10.58
N ARG A 120 22.53 -13.15 -9.55
CA ARG A 120 21.99 -14.52 -9.69
C ARG A 120 20.46 -14.56 -9.71
N ALA A 121 19.82 -13.56 -9.12
CA ALA A 121 18.38 -13.38 -9.14
C ALA A 121 18.01 -12.20 -10.06
N SER A 122 16.72 -12.09 -10.40
CA SER A 122 16.16 -10.98 -11.18
C SER A 122 15.18 -10.14 -10.38
N ARG A 123 14.89 -10.57 -9.15
CA ARG A 123 13.92 -9.95 -8.26
C ARG A 123 14.30 -10.11 -6.80
N VAL A 124 13.95 -9.12 -6.01
CA VAL A 124 13.97 -9.17 -4.54
C VAL A 124 12.67 -8.55 -4.02
N ALA A 125 12.18 -9.03 -2.89
CA ALA A 125 10.95 -8.54 -2.27
C ALA A 125 11.21 -8.07 -0.85
N PHE A 126 10.65 -6.91 -0.50
CA PHE A 126 10.59 -6.40 0.87
C PHE A 126 9.15 -6.51 1.37
N PRO A 127 8.85 -7.49 2.23
CA PRO A 127 7.53 -7.65 2.82
C PRO A 127 7.36 -6.65 3.97
N PHE A 128 6.18 -6.02 4.04
CA PHE A 128 5.82 -5.11 5.12
C PHE A 128 4.31 -5.19 5.44
N ILE A 129 3.94 -4.71 6.62
CA ILE A 129 2.55 -4.59 7.07
C ILE A 129 2.27 -3.16 7.52
N ILE A 130 1.03 -2.70 7.34
CA ILE A 130 0.58 -1.44 7.89
C ILE A 130 0.04 -1.68 9.31
N SER A 131 0.80 -1.24 10.32
CA SER A 131 0.53 -1.45 11.75
C SER A 131 0.26 -0.12 12.47
N GLU A 132 -0.72 -0.10 13.37
CA GLU A 132 -1.00 0.97 14.36
C GLU A 132 -1.74 2.25 13.86
N PRO A 133 -2.28 3.12 14.77
CA PRO A 133 -3.51 3.87 14.53
C PRO A 133 -3.36 5.10 13.62
N VAL A 134 -4.49 5.42 12.97
CA VAL A 134 -4.63 6.21 11.74
C VAL A 134 -4.62 7.73 12.01
N GLU A 135 -3.81 8.20 12.96
CA GLU A 135 -3.65 9.64 13.16
C GLU A 135 -2.92 10.26 11.97
N GLU A 136 -1.90 9.57 11.46
CA GLU A 136 -1.25 9.89 10.20
C GLU A 136 -1.71 8.92 9.10
N ARG A 137 -2.59 9.41 8.22
CA ARG A 137 -3.07 8.65 7.03
C ARG A 137 -2.00 8.49 5.95
N VAL A 138 -0.78 8.99 6.19
CA VAL A 138 0.32 9.01 5.23
C VAL A 138 1.50 8.23 5.78
N ALA A 139 2.12 7.41 4.95
CA ALA A 139 3.39 6.76 5.24
C ALA A 139 4.30 6.86 4.01
N THR A 140 5.63 6.78 4.22
CA THR A 140 6.59 6.87 3.13
C THR A 140 7.60 5.73 3.20
N LEU A 141 7.96 5.18 2.05
CA LEU A 141 9.13 4.32 1.87
C LEU A 141 10.16 5.11 1.09
N SER A 142 11.36 5.27 1.65
CA SER A 142 12.49 5.94 1.00
C SER A 142 13.58 4.94 0.65
N PHE A 143 14.28 5.17 -0.46
CA PHE A 143 15.32 4.29 -0.99
C PHE A 143 16.67 4.99 -0.96
N THR A 144 17.62 4.39 -0.24
CA THR A 144 19.02 4.82 -0.20
C THR A 144 19.89 3.74 -0.84
N PHE A 145 20.65 4.10 -1.86
CA PHE A 145 21.57 3.19 -2.55
C PHE A 145 22.94 3.28 -1.89
N LEU A 146 23.43 2.16 -1.37
CA LEU A 146 24.71 2.11 -0.69
C LEU A 146 25.80 1.73 -1.70
N PRO A 147 26.84 2.56 -1.88
CA PRO A 147 27.99 2.17 -2.68
C PRO A 147 28.80 1.11 -1.92
N ASP A 148 28.77 -0.13 -2.39
CA ASP A 148 29.73 -1.16 -1.97
C ASP A 148 31.05 -0.97 -2.75
N THR A 149 32.16 -1.43 -2.19
CA THR A 149 33.53 -1.19 -2.68
C THR A 149 33.86 -1.71 -4.09
N VAL A 150 32.92 -2.38 -4.78
CA VAL A 150 33.05 -2.97 -6.13
C VAL A 150 31.92 -2.51 -7.09
N THR A 151 31.09 -1.52 -6.71
CA THR A 151 29.73 -1.38 -7.28
C THR A 151 29.60 -0.90 -8.73
N ALA A 152 28.71 -1.60 -9.44
CA ALA A 152 27.92 -1.08 -10.54
C ALA A 152 27.04 0.11 -10.08
N ASN A 153 26.93 1.15 -10.90
CA ASN A 153 26.01 2.27 -10.66
C ASN A 153 24.56 1.78 -10.85
N MET A 154 23.68 2.02 -9.88
CA MET A 154 22.28 1.60 -9.99
C MET A 154 21.40 2.75 -10.50
N VAL A 155 20.72 2.54 -11.63
CA VAL A 155 19.63 3.42 -12.07
C VAL A 155 18.35 2.89 -11.48
N ALA A 156 17.86 3.58 -10.46
CA ALA A 156 16.78 3.14 -9.61
C ALA A 156 15.54 4.04 -9.74
N PRO A 157 14.34 3.55 -9.36
CA PRO A 157 13.11 4.35 -9.34
C PRO A 157 13.19 5.52 -8.33
N LYS A 158 12.20 6.43 -8.40
CA LYS A 158 12.08 7.61 -7.51
C LYS A 158 12.45 7.26 -6.06
N ARG A 159 13.17 8.18 -5.40
CA ARG A 159 13.76 7.99 -4.05
C ARG A 159 12.74 7.75 -2.95
N SER A 160 11.45 8.00 -3.18
CA SER A 160 10.40 7.77 -2.21
C SER A 160 9.08 7.33 -2.85
N MET A 161 8.29 6.58 -2.08
CA MET A 161 6.89 6.23 -2.37
C MET A 161 6.01 6.66 -1.21
N SER A 162 4.89 7.30 -1.53
CA SER A 162 3.93 7.77 -0.54
C SER A 162 2.67 6.91 -0.53
N PHE A 163 2.20 6.58 0.66
CA PHE A 163 1.07 5.68 0.89
C PHE A 163 -0.06 6.42 1.60
N GLN A 164 -1.30 6.16 1.17
CA GLN A 164 -2.50 6.52 1.88
C GLN A 164 -3.05 5.29 2.60
N ILE A 165 -3.20 5.37 3.91
CA ILE A 165 -3.69 4.26 4.72
C ILE A 165 -5.20 4.40 4.93
N GLY A 166 -5.94 3.40 4.46
CA GLY A 166 -7.39 3.29 4.63
C GLY A 166 -7.81 2.05 5.41
N HIS A 167 -9.10 2.00 5.75
CA HIS A 167 -9.71 0.83 6.37
C HIS A 167 -10.32 -0.11 5.31
N SER A 168 -10.44 -1.39 5.66
CA SER A 168 -11.07 -2.38 4.80
C SER A 168 -12.60 -2.16 4.71
N LYS A 169 -13.24 -2.60 3.63
CA LYS A 169 -14.72 -2.59 3.54
C LYS A 169 -15.39 -3.33 4.69
N ARG A 170 -14.79 -4.43 5.16
CA ARG A 170 -15.29 -5.24 6.29
C ARG A 170 -15.26 -4.48 7.61
N TYR A 171 -14.22 -3.66 7.83
CA TYR A 171 -14.16 -2.77 9.00
C TYR A 171 -15.36 -1.82 9.02
N TRP A 172 -15.64 -1.17 7.89
CA TRP A 172 -16.76 -0.24 7.81
C TRP A 172 -18.13 -0.92 7.93
N LEU A 173 -18.28 -2.11 7.33
CA LEU A 173 -19.50 -2.92 7.49
C LEU A 173 -19.69 -3.36 8.95
N GLY A 174 -18.61 -3.79 9.62
CA GLY A 174 -18.64 -4.16 11.04
C GLY A 174 -19.00 -2.96 11.93
N LEU A 175 -18.41 -1.79 11.68
CA LEU A 175 -18.74 -0.56 12.38
C LEU A 175 -20.23 -0.19 12.20
N MET A 176 -20.75 -0.29 10.98
CA MET A 176 -22.17 -0.07 10.71
C MET A 176 -23.07 -1.05 11.44
N ALA A 177 -22.74 -2.34 11.41
CA ALA A 177 -23.48 -3.36 12.12
C ALA A 177 -23.46 -3.11 13.64
N SER A 178 -22.31 -2.73 14.21
CA SER A 178 -22.19 -2.41 15.63
C SER A 178 -23.02 -1.19 16.03
N ILE A 179 -23.06 -0.15 15.20
CA ILE A 179 -23.91 1.04 15.46
C ILE A 179 -25.39 0.63 15.44
N ILE A 180 -25.82 -0.13 14.44
CA ILE A 180 -27.21 -0.61 14.34
C ILE A 180 -27.57 -1.46 15.56
N LEU A 181 -26.71 -2.41 15.95
CA LEU A 181 -26.92 -3.26 17.12
C LEU A 181 -26.96 -2.46 18.43
N PHE A 182 -26.08 -1.46 18.58
CA PHE A 182 -26.07 -0.60 19.76
C PHE A 182 -27.38 0.19 19.88
N VAL A 183 -27.87 0.77 18.78
CA VAL A 183 -29.13 1.53 18.82
C VAL A 183 -30.34 0.62 19.03
N LEU A 184 -30.40 -0.54 18.36
CA LEU A 184 -31.44 -1.53 18.62
C LEU A 184 -31.42 -1.99 20.09
N GLY A 185 -30.25 -2.30 20.63
CA GLY A 185 -30.08 -2.64 22.05
C GLY A 185 -30.59 -1.55 22.99
N GLY A 186 -30.29 -0.28 22.70
CA GLY A 186 -30.80 0.86 23.48
C GLY A 186 -32.33 1.00 23.41
N ILE A 187 -32.94 0.78 22.24
CA ILE A 187 -34.40 0.78 22.07
C ILE A 187 -35.02 -0.35 22.88
N PHE A 188 -34.51 -1.58 22.74
CA PHE A 188 -35.04 -2.74 23.45
C PHE A 188 -34.85 -2.63 24.97
N ILE A 189 -33.72 -2.13 25.48
CA ILE A 189 -33.50 -1.92 26.92
C ILE A 189 -34.45 -0.84 27.46
N GLY A 190 -34.64 0.25 26.71
CA GLY A 190 -35.52 1.35 27.10
C GLY A 190 -37.00 0.98 27.10
N THR A 191 -37.44 0.04 26.25
CA THR A 191 -38.84 -0.42 26.21
C THR A 191 -39.11 -1.67 27.06
N TYR A 192 -38.14 -2.58 27.22
CA TYR A 192 -38.28 -3.75 28.11
C TYR A 192 -38.13 -3.43 29.60
N SER A 193 -37.42 -2.36 29.96
CA SER A 193 -37.40 -1.89 31.36
C SER A 193 -38.73 -1.28 31.80
N ALA A 194 -39.63 -0.98 30.86
CA ALA A 194 -40.84 -0.21 31.17
C ALA A 194 -42.10 -1.07 31.36
N GLU A 195 -42.34 -2.20 30.64
CA GLU A 195 -43.69 -2.79 30.79
C GLU A 195 -43.99 -4.25 30.40
N LYS A 196 -43.21 -5.02 29.62
CA LYS A 196 -43.67 -6.37 29.19
C LYS A 196 -42.56 -7.42 29.07
N GLY A 197 -42.84 -8.63 29.54
CA GLY A 197 -41.93 -9.77 29.62
C GLY A 197 -41.38 -10.26 28.28
N LEU A 198 -40.28 -11.03 28.38
CA LEU A 198 -39.29 -11.47 27.38
C LEU A 198 -39.75 -12.08 26.03
N LEU A 199 -41.04 -12.12 25.67
CA LEU A 199 -41.54 -13.04 24.62
C LEU A 199 -42.10 -12.44 23.33
N ASN A 200 -42.09 -11.12 23.09
CA ASN A 200 -42.57 -10.57 21.80
C ASN A 200 -41.65 -9.50 21.19
N ILE A 201 -40.50 -9.93 20.68
CA ILE A 201 -39.56 -9.10 19.91
C ILE A 201 -40.22 -8.51 18.65
N PHE A 202 -41.17 -9.24 18.04
CA PHE A 202 -41.87 -8.81 16.83
C PHE A 202 -42.88 -7.67 17.08
N ASP A 203 -43.57 -7.65 18.22
CA ASP A 203 -44.51 -6.57 18.54
C ASP A 203 -43.78 -5.28 18.94
N ALA A 204 -42.66 -5.40 19.67
CA ALA A 204 -41.79 -4.27 20.01
C ALA A 204 -41.17 -3.64 18.75
N ALA A 205 -40.70 -4.46 17.81
CA ALA A 205 -40.18 -3.96 16.53
C ALA A 205 -41.25 -3.21 15.71
N LYS A 206 -42.52 -3.60 15.84
CA LYS A 206 -43.64 -2.95 15.15
C LYS A 206 -44.02 -1.61 15.79
N SER A 207 -43.97 -1.48 17.12
CA SER A 207 -44.28 -0.20 17.80
C SER A 207 -43.13 0.82 17.73
N ASP A 208 -41.88 0.36 17.75
CA ASP A 208 -40.69 1.23 17.71
C ASP A 208 -40.10 1.40 16.30
N TRP A 209 -40.80 0.96 15.25
CA TRP A 209 -40.35 1.10 13.86
C TRP A 209 -39.86 2.51 13.49
N PRO A 210 -40.50 3.63 13.91
CA PRO A 210 -40.00 4.97 13.61
C PRO A 210 -38.61 5.24 14.21
N LYS A 211 -38.34 4.73 15.43
CA LYS A 211 -37.04 4.87 16.10
C LYS A 211 -35.97 4.02 15.41
N ILE A 212 -36.33 2.82 14.97
CA ILE A 212 -35.45 1.93 14.21
C ILE A 212 -35.07 2.58 12.86
N VAL A 213 -36.03 3.17 12.15
CA VAL A 213 -35.75 3.90 10.90
C VAL A 213 -34.83 5.09 11.15
N ALA A 214 -35.11 5.90 12.17
CA ALA A 214 -34.26 7.04 12.53
C ALA A 214 -32.82 6.61 12.87
N ALA A 215 -32.66 5.51 13.62
CA ALA A 215 -31.37 4.93 13.96
C ALA A 215 -30.57 4.50 12.72
N VAL A 216 -31.22 3.82 11.78
CA VAL A 216 -30.61 3.37 10.53
C VAL A 216 -30.18 4.56 9.67
N VAL A 217 -31.00 5.61 9.59
CA VAL A 217 -30.66 6.86 8.88
C VAL A 217 -29.46 7.55 9.55
N GLN A 218 -29.43 7.64 10.88
CA GLN A 218 -28.30 8.24 11.61
C GLN A 218 -27.01 7.43 11.42
N ALA A 219 -27.08 6.10 11.46
CA ALA A 219 -25.95 5.22 11.16
C ALA A 219 -25.45 5.43 9.72
N MET A 220 -26.36 5.51 8.74
CA MET A 220 -26.02 5.79 7.35
C MET A 220 -25.38 7.18 7.16
N ALA A 221 -25.87 8.20 7.87
CA ALA A 221 -25.29 9.54 7.84
C ALA A 221 -23.86 9.56 8.41
N VAL A 222 -23.63 8.89 9.55
CA VAL A 222 -22.30 8.72 10.14
C VAL A 222 -21.38 7.97 9.17
N TYR A 223 -21.84 6.89 8.56
CA TYR A 223 -21.08 6.17 7.54
C TYR A 223 -20.68 7.06 6.36
N TRP A 224 -21.59 7.91 5.88
CA TRP A 224 -21.31 8.82 4.77
C TRP A 224 -20.32 9.92 5.15
N LEU A 225 -20.37 10.43 6.38
CA LEU A 225 -19.44 11.43 6.90
C LEU A 225 -18.01 10.92 7.10
N PHE A 226 -17.85 9.64 7.48
CA PHE A 226 -16.54 9.07 7.81
C PHE A 226 -15.89 8.25 6.68
N ARG A 227 -16.63 7.94 5.62
CA ARG A 227 -16.12 7.24 4.42
C ARG A 227 -15.33 8.16 3.50
#